data_AF-A0A920UEL6-F1
#
_entry.id   AF-A0A920UEL6-F1
#
_cell.length_a   1.000
_cell.length_b   1.000
_cell.length_c   1.000
_cell.angle_alpha   90.00
_cell.angle_beta   90.00
_cell.angle_gamma   90.00
#
_symmetry.space_group_name_H-M   'P 1'
#
loop_
_entity.id
_entity.type
_entity.pdbx_description
1 polymer ?
#
loop_
_entity_poly.entity_id
_entity_poly.type
_entity_poly.pdbx_seq_one_letter_code
_entity_poly.pdbx_strand_id
1 'polypeptide(L)'
;MVPSSAYGWSRHCSAPLRQPIPEQTLEHGGKEYELALRFKRYYTPYDIKLIDFKHDKFQGTEKARNFSSLVILRDRATGAEREVKSG
;
A
#
# COMPACT_ATOMS: atom_id res chain seq x y z
N MET A 1 30.51 49.81 1.19
CA MET A 1 30.17 48.69 0.29
C MET A 1 29.83 47.49 1.15
N VAL A 2 28.60 47.01 1.08
CA VAL A 2 28.08 45.90 1.89
C VAL A 2 27.99 44.66 1.00
N PRO A 3 28.48 43.48 1.40
CA PRO A 3 27.90 42.24 0.92
C PRO A 3 26.89 41.73 1.95
N SER A 4 25.65 41.64 1.46
CA SER A 4 24.50 41.01 2.09
C SER A 4 24.83 39.55 2.43
N SER A 5 24.92 39.24 3.72
CA SER A 5 24.95 37.89 4.25
C SER A 5 23.66 37.64 5.02
N ALA A 6 23.20 36.39 4.97
CA ALA A 6 22.11 35.80 5.75
C ALA A 6 20.69 35.89 5.15
N TYR A 7 20.47 35.10 4.11
CA TYR A 7 19.24 34.31 3.92
C TYR A 7 19.72 32.92 3.48
N GLY A 8 19.35 31.77 4.06
CA GLY A 8 18.28 31.47 4.97
C GLY A 8 17.77 30.06 4.65
N TRP A 9 18.08 29.11 5.54
CA TRP A 9 17.30 27.89 5.81
C TRP A 9 17.25 26.80 4.72
N SER A 10 18.19 25.86 4.83
CA SER A 10 18.09 24.51 4.26
C SER A 10 16.87 23.79 4.85
N ARG A 11 15.73 23.84 4.13
CA ARG A 11 14.61 22.94 4.37
C ARG A 11 14.91 21.59 3.72
N HIS A 12 15.77 20.78 4.33
CA HIS A 12 15.78 19.33 4.08
C HIS A 12 14.77 18.69 5.03
N CYS A 13 13.49 18.99 4.83
CA CYS A 13 12.43 18.20 5.45
C CYS A 13 12.17 17.01 4.51
N SER A 14 12.84 15.89 4.76
CA SER A 14 12.54 14.62 4.07
C SER A 14 11.13 14.18 4.45
N ALA A 15 10.17 14.47 3.59
CA ALA A 15 8.85 13.86 3.64
C ALA A 15 9.01 12.33 3.41
N PRO A 16 8.26 11.47 4.11
CA PRO A 16 8.21 10.06 3.77
C PRO A 16 7.75 9.92 2.31
N LEU A 17 8.47 9.12 1.53
CA LEU A 17 8.22 8.92 0.10
C LEU A 17 6.78 8.42 -0.13
N ARG A 18 5.87 9.36 -0.40
CA ARG A 18 4.50 9.07 -0.82
C ARG A 18 4.45 8.67 -2.30
N GLN A 19 5.51 8.96 -3.05
CA GLN A 19 5.65 8.65 -4.46
C GLN A 19 6.74 7.58 -4.68
N PRO A 20 6.55 6.70 -5.68
CA PRO A 20 7.59 5.75 -6.08
C PRO A 20 8.87 6.51 -6.47
N ILE A 21 10.03 5.98 -6.08
CA ILE A 21 11.30 6.47 -6.61
C ILE A 21 11.29 6.16 -8.12
N PRO A 22 11.48 7.17 -9.00
CA PRO A 22 11.51 6.93 -10.43
C PRO A 22 12.64 5.97 -10.79
N GLU A 23 12.44 5.20 -11.85
CA GLU A 23 13.47 4.32 -12.39
C GLU A 23 14.71 5.12 -12.80
N GLN A 24 15.88 4.54 -12.58
CA GLN A 24 17.16 5.18 -12.84
C GLN A 24 17.94 4.37 -13.85
N THR A 25 18.59 5.06 -14.78
CA THR A 25 19.41 4.41 -15.80
C THR A 25 20.88 4.46 -15.41
N LEU A 26 21.60 3.36 -15.63
CA LEU A 26 23.02 3.21 -15.31
C LEU A 26 23.76 2.53 -16.47
N GLU A 27 24.86 3.12 -16.93
CA GLU A 27 25.74 2.49 -17.90
C GLU A 27 26.93 1.81 -17.22
N HIS A 28 27.19 0.56 -17.61
CA HIS A 28 28.36 -0.19 -17.15
C HIS A 28 28.86 -1.15 -18.24
N GLY A 29 30.16 -1.08 -18.57
CA GLY A 29 30.77 -1.98 -19.56
C GLY A 29 30.20 -1.83 -20.98
N GLY A 30 29.77 -0.63 -21.37
CA GLY A 30 29.16 -0.36 -22.68
C GLY A 30 27.72 -0.88 -22.81
N LYS A 31 27.05 -1.18 -21.70
CA LYS A 31 25.65 -1.58 -21.64
C LYS A 31 24.88 -0.67 -20.70
N GLU A 32 23.66 -0.35 -21.10
CA GLU A 32 22.71 0.46 -20.34
C GLU A 32 21.75 -0.44 -19.55
N TYR A 33 21.49 -0.09 -18.29
CA TYR A 33 20.66 -0.84 -17.35
C TYR A 33 19.63 0.09 -16.72
N GLU A 34 18.38 -0.35 -16.67
CA GLU A 34 17.32 0.31 -15.90
C GLU A 34 17.19 -0.32 -14.50
N LEU A 35 17.21 0.53 -13.48
CA LEU A 35 17.12 0.16 -12.08
C LEU A 35 15.79 0.66 -11.51
N ALA A 36 14.99 -0.27 -11.00
CA ALA A 36 13.76 0.05 -10.29
C ALA A 36 13.78 -0.53 -8.87
N LEU A 37 13.35 0.28 -7.89
CA LEU A 37 13.20 -0.16 -6.51
C LEU A 37 11.78 -0.70 -6.28
N ARG A 38 11.70 -1.93 -5.77
CA ARG A 38 10.44 -2.53 -5.31
C ARG A 38 10.23 -2.26 -3.82
N PHE A 39 9.05 -1.78 -3.45
CA PHE A 39 8.70 -1.65 -2.04
C PHE A 39 8.77 -3.00 -1.31
N LYS A 40 9.43 -3.00 -0.14
CA LYS A 40 9.43 -4.16 0.75
C LYS A 40 8.02 -4.41 1.27
N ARG A 41 7.55 -5.64 1.13
CA ARG A 41 6.26 -6.07 1.69
C ARG A 41 6.41 -6.29 3.19
N TYR A 42 5.61 -5.60 3.99
CA TYR A 42 5.41 -5.91 5.40
C TYR A 42 4.13 -6.72 5.53
N TYR A 43 4.24 -7.97 5.97
CA TYR A 43 3.07 -8.81 6.23
C TYR A 43 2.46 -8.44 7.58
N THR A 44 1.14 -8.37 7.62
CA THR A 44 0.40 -8.18 8.86
C THR A 44 0.48 -9.44 9.73
N PRO A 45 0.38 -9.32 11.07
CA PRO A 45 0.46 -10.46 11.98
C PRO A 45 -0.85 -11.27 12.07
N TYR A 46 -1.67 -11.24 11.03
CA TYR A 46 -2.95 -11.93 11.00
C TYR A 46 -3.24 -12.50 9.61
N ASP A 47 -4.06 -13.54 9.59
CA ASP A 47 -4.57 -14.19 8.40
C ASP A 47 -6.07 -13.94 8.27
N ILE A 48 -6.53 -13.77 7.04
CA ILE A 48 -7.95 -13.61 6.71
C ILE A 48 -8.34 -14.75 5.77
N LYS A 49 -9.37 -15.50 6.13
CA LYS A 49 -9.96 -16.54 5.28
C LYS A 49 -11.39 -16.15 4.92
N LEU A 50 -11.69 -16.07 3.63
CA LEU A 50 -13.05 -15.85 3.15
C LEU A 50 -13.86 -17.13 3.32
N ILE A 51 -15.02 -17.03 3.97
CA ILE A 51 -15.95 -18.13 4.21
C ILE A 51 -17.11 -18.06 3.24
N ASP A 52 -17.74 -16.89 3.14
CA ASP A 52 -18.88 -16.68 2.26
C ASP A 52 -18.87 -15.26 1.70
N PHE A 53 -19.35 -15.11 0.47
CA PHE A 53 -19.49 -13.82 -0.20
C PHE A 53 -20.91 -13.69 -0.76
N LYS A 54 -21.62 -12.65 -0.35
CA LYS A 54 -22.98 -12.36 -0.78
C LYS A 54 -23.02 -11.09 -1.62
N HIS A 55 -23.72 -11.19 -2.74
CA HIS A 55 -23.96 -10.10 -3.68
C HIS A 55 -25.47 -9.97 -3.88
N ASP A 56 -26.09 -9.08 -3.11
CA ASP A 56 -27.52 -8.84 -3.19
C ASP A 56 -27.81 -7.89 -4.35
N LYS A 57 -28.72 -8.26 -5.26
CA LYS A 57 -29.05 -7.48 -6.46
C LYS A 57 -30.35 -6.68 -6.29
N PHE A 58 -30.54 -5.65 -7.12
CA PHE A 58 -31.87 -5.08 -7.33
C PHE A 58 -32.73 -6.04 -8.16
N GLN A 59 -34.01 -6.18 -7.80
CA GLN A 59 -34.94 -7.07 -8.51
C GLN A 59 -34.99 -6.70 -10.00
N GLY A 60 -34.85 -7.70 -10.87
CA GLY A 60 -34.86 -7.50 -12.31
C GLY A 60 -33.61 -6.84 -12.91
N THR A 61 -32.52 -6.66 -12.14
CA THR A 61 -31.26 -6.13 -12.66
C THR A 61 -30.07 -6.95 -12.17
N GLU A 62 -28.97 -6.90 -12.92
CA GLU A 62 -27.68 -7.43 -12.48
C GLU A 62 -26.91 -6.46 -11.56
N LYS A 63 -27.50 -5.29 -11.26
CA LYS A 63 -26.87 -4.25 -10.45
C LYS A 63 -26.86 -4.66 -8.98
N ALA A 64 -25.67 -4.63 -8.39
CA ALA A 64 -25.45 -4.82 -6.97
C ALA A 64 -26.16 -3.75 -6.14
N ARG A 65 -26.89 -4.20 -5.12
CA ARG A 65 -27.42 -3.38 -4.04
C ARG A 65 -26.46 -3.36 -2.86
N ASN A 66 -26.05 -4.55 -2.40
CA ASN A 66 -25.13 -4.71 -1.27
C ASN A 66 -24.10 -5.80 -1.57
N PHE A 67 -22.93 -5.67 -0.97
CA PHE A 67 -21.92 -6.72 -0.90
C PHE A 67 -21.64 -7.01 0.57
N SER A 68 -21.57 -8.27 0.94
CA SER A 68 -21.10 -8.64 2.27
C SER A 68 -20.20 -9.86 2.20
N SER A 69 -19.22 -9.92 3.09
CA SER A 69 -18.30 -11.03 3.20
C SER A 69 -18.31 -11.55 4.63
N LEU A 70 -18.36 -12.86 4.78
CA LEU A 70 -18.07 -13.52 6.03
C LEU A 70 -16.62 -13.97 5.99
N VAL A 71 -15.80 -13.49 6.92
CA VAL A 71 -14.39 -13.83 6.98
C VAL A 71 -14.03 -14.34 8.36
N ILE A 72 -13.05 -15.23 8.41
CA ILE A 72 -12.36 -15.60 9.64
C ILE A 72 -11.08 -14.78 9.72
N LEU A 73 -10.91 -14.05 10.82
CA LEU A 73 -9.68 -13.38 11.19
C LEU A 73 -8.93 -14.25 12.21
N ARG A 74 -7.71 -14.64 11.85
CA ARG A 74 -6.81 -15.40 12.72
C ARG A 74 -5.61 -14.54 13.09
N ASP A 75 -5.36 -14.38 14.38
CA ASP A 75 -4.14 -13.76 14.89
C ASP A 75 -3.02 -14.80 14.88
N ARG A 76 -1.89 -14.51 14.22
CA ARG A 76 -0.75 -15.43 14.17
C ARG A 76 0.04 -15.48 15.48
N ALA A 77 0.04 -14.40 16.25
CA ALA A 77 0.80 -14.31 17.50
C ALA A 77 0.11 -15.09 18.62
N THR A 78 -1.22 -14.99 18.71
CA THR A 78 -2.00 -15.64 19.77
C THR A 78 -2.69 -16.94 19.32
N GLY A 79 -2.83 -17.15 18.01
CA GLY A 79 -3.61 -18.26 17.45
C GLY A 79 -5.12 -18.07 17.57
N ALA A 80 -5.59 -16.95 18.12
CA ALA A 80 -7.01 -16.68 18.29
C ALA A 80 -7.72 -16.52 16.93
N GLU A 81 -8.94 -17.05 16.85
CA GLU A 81 -9.74 -17.07 15.62
C GLU A 81 -11.12 -16.44 15.90
N ARG A 82 -11.57 -15.56 15.00
CA ARG A 82 -12.87 -14.89 15.13
C ARG A 82 -13.55 -14.76 13.78
N GLU A 83 -14.84 -15.03 13.76
CA GLU A 83 -15.69 -14.78 12.60
C GLU A 83 -16.14 -13.32 12.58
N VAL A 84 -15.98 -12.66 11.43
CA VAL A 84 -16.27 -11.24 11.23
C VAL A 84 -17.05 -11.08 9.94
N LYS A 85 -18.17 -10.34 10.00
CA LYS A 85 -18.95 -9.96 8.83
C LYS A 85 -18.55 -8.57 8.36
N SER A 86 -18.12 -8.46 7.11
CA SER A 86 -17.96 -7.19 6.39
C SER A 86 -19.29 -6.83 5.73
N GLY A 87 -19.74 -5.59 5.92
CA GLY A 87 -20.88 -5.00 5.22
C GLY A 87 -20.45 -3.88 4.29
#